data_AF-A0A432S2C8-F1
#
_entry.id   AF-A0A432S2C8-F1
#
_cell.length_a   1.000
_cell.length_b   1.000
_cell.length_c   1.000
_cell.angle_alpha   90.00
_cell.angle_beta   90.00
_cell.angle_gamma   90.00
#
_symmetry.space_group_name_H-M   'P 1'
#
loop_
_entity.id
_entity.type
_entity.pdbx_description
1 polymer ?
#
loop_
_entity_poly.entity_id
_entity_poly.type
_entity_poly.pdbx_seq_one_letter_code
_entity_poly.pdbx_strand_id
1 'polypeptide(L)'
;MSNQATENDKNKDLNIEALINKIAFDIVNEEILKENEINKLLGILANNGVYAMWVYALDKLDTVFKIDDNFLIKRPKLFELILLLKPILYKVYQACFIDGLLQKEENKKNELTQKIKEINGEDLSDKEKEKKRNKLKKEIIDYLTKEFVKETSIYLQIVSKDLYKLLFLKQLLEKTLIYARYHAKALGD
;
A
#
# COMPACT_ATOMS: atom_id res chain seq x y z
N MET A 1 3.51 21.09 19.67
CA MET A 1 3.95 19.76 20.13
C MET A 1 2.75 19.08 20.79
N SER A 2 2.11 18.15 20.10
CA SER A 2 1.25 17.13 20.73
C SER A 2 1.07 15.95 19.76
N ASN A 3 1.53 14.79 20.24
CA ASN A 3 1.19 13.41 19.87
C ASN A 3 1.17 12.99 18.39
N GLN A 4 2.37 12.94 17.79
CA GLN A 4 2.74 11.91 16.83
C GLN A 4 3.28 10.66 17.57
N ALA A 5 2.49 10.09 18.48
CA ALA A 5 2.71 8.69 18.84
C ALA A 5 2.19 7.87 17.66
N THR A 6 3.04 7.67 16.65
CA THR A 6 2.70 6.94 15.43
C THR A 6 2.10 5.57 15.78
N GLU A 7 1.11 5.09 15.04
CA GLU A 7 0.54 3.73 15.19
C GLU A 7 1.60 2.62 15.23
N ASN A 8 2.81 2.90 14.72
CA ASN A 8 4.00 2.06 14.88
C ASN A 8 4.38 1.77 16.35
N ASP A 9 4.12 2.67 17.31
CA ASP A 9 4.42 2.41 18.73
C ASP A 9 3.39 1.47 19.38
N LYS A 10 2.12 1.45 18.92
CA LYS A 10 1.10 0.51 19.44
C LYS A 10 1.39 -0.95 19.04
N ASN A 11 2.08 -1.16 17.92
CA ASN A 11 2.38 -2.50 17.39
C ASN A 11 3.80 -2.98 17.71
N LYS A 12 4.63 -2.16 18.39
CA LYS A 12 6.04 -2.45 18.65
C LYS A 12 6.24 -3.67 19.58
N ASP A 13 5.34 -3.81 20.56
CA ASP A 13 5.39 -4.83 21.61
C ASP A 13 4.43 -6.01 21.37
N LEU A 14 3.66 -6.00 20.28
CA LEU A 14 2.80 -7.12 19.91
C LEU A 14 3.66 -8.31 19.50
N ASN A 15 3.35 -9.49 20.07
CA ASN A 15 3.85 -10.76 19.56
C ASN A 15 3.42 -10.91 18.08
N ILE A 16 4.30 -11.48 17.25
CA ILE A 16 4.07 -11.75 15.82
C ILE A 16 2.69 -12.36 15.56
N GLU A 17 2.24 -13.30 16.40
CA GLU A 17 0.95 -13.97 16.20
C GLU A 17 -0.24 -13.02 16.38
N ALA A 18 -0.20 -12.17 17.41
CA ALA A 18 -1.23 -11.15 17.65
C ALA A 18 -1.21 -10.08 16.55
N LEU A 19 -0.01 -9.72 16.06
CA LEU A 19 0.16 -8.81 14.95
C LEU A 19 -0.43 -9.37 13.64
N ILE A 20 -0.18 -10.64 13.34
CA ILE A 20 -0.74 -11.35 12.18
C ILE A 20 -2.26 -11.34 12.23
N ASN A 21 -2.85 -11.68 13.38
CA ASN A 21 -4.31 -11.72 13.54
C ASN A 21 -4.93 -10.33 13.36
N LYS A 22 -4.35 -9.31 13.99
CA LYS A 22 -4.81 -7.93 13.83
C LYS A 22 -4.79 -7.50 12.36
N ILE A 23 -3.67 -7.66 11.67
CA ILE A 23 -3.55 -7.29 10.25
C ILE A 23 -4.54 -8.09 9.40
N ALA A 24 -4.70 -9.39 9.67
CA ALA A 24 -5.66 -10.24 8.98
C ALA A 24 -7.11 -9.77 9.14
N PHE A 25 -7.48 -9.32 10.34
CA PHE A 25 -8.79 -8.72 10.60
C PHE A 25 -8.93 -7.39 9.84
N ASP A 26 -7.94 -6.50 9.95
CA ASP A 26 -7.96 -5.16 9.33
C ASP A 26 -8.06 -5.26 7.80
N ILE A 27 -7.37 -6.22 7.16
CA ILE A 27 -7.46 -6.49 5.71
C ILE A 27 -8.91 -6.69 5.25
N VAL A 28 -9.72 -7.38 6.06
CA VAL A 28 -11.10 -7.72 5.72
C VAL A 28 -12.06 -6.62 6.16
N ASN A 29 -11.90 -6.12 7.39
CA ASN A 29 -12.74 -5.09 7.98
C ASN A 29 -12.67 -3.77 7.21
N GLU A 30 -11.49 -3.41 6.70
CA GLU A 30 -11.29 -2.24 5.84
C GLU A 30 -11.60 -2.51 4.35
N GLU A 31 -12.16 -3.69 4.03
CA GLU A 31 -12.53 -4.13 2.68
C GLU A 31 -11.38 -4.07 1.65
N ILE A 32 -10.13 -4.14 2.11
CA ILE A 32 -8.95 -4.08 1.23
C ILE A 32 -8.93 -5.30 0.32
N LEU A 33 -9.12 -6.49 0.87
CA LEU A 33 -9.21 -7.73 0.09
C LEU A 33 -10.54 -8.45 0.35
N LYS A 34 -11.21 -8.83 -0.74
CA LYS A 34 -12.36 -9.73 -0.72
C LYS A 34 -11.90 -11.18 -0.58
N GLU A 35 -12.79 -12.06 -0.13
CA GLU A 35 -12.49 -13.49 0.05
C GLU A 35 -11.84 -14.12 -1.20
N ASN A 36 -12.39 -13.84 -2.39
CA ASN A 36 -11.83 -14.34 -3.64
C ASN A 36 -10.42 -13.83 -3.95
N GLU A 37 -10.09 -12.59 -3.58
CA GLU A 37 -8.74 -12.04 -3.74
C GLU A 37 -7.77 -12.71 -2.76
N ILE A 38 -8.20 -12.90 -1.50
CA ILE A 38 -7.43 -13.60 -0.47
C ILE A 38 -7.12 -15.03 -0.91
N ASN A 39 -8.13 -15.78 -1.38
CA ASN A 39 -7.97 -17.17 -1.83
C ASN A 39 -6.96 -17.28 -2.98
N LYS A 40 -7.02 -16.36 -3.96
CA LYS A 40 -6.09 -16.37 -5.10
C LYS A 40 -4.67 -16.01 -4.67
N LEU A 41 -4.49 -14.95 -3.87
CA LEU A 41 -3.18 -14.57 -3.35
C LEU A 41 -2.55 -15.69 -2.51
N LEU A 42 -3.32 -16.27 -1.59
CA LEU A 42 -2.87 -17.37 -0.74
C LEU A 42 -2.49 -18.60 -1.58
N GLY A 43 -3.30 -18.96 -2.57
CA GLY A 43 -3.02 -20.08 -3.46
C GLY A 43 -1.71 -19.90 -4.24
N ILE A 44 -1.46 -18.71 -4.77
CA ILE A 44 -0.23 -18.41 -5.52
C ILE A 44 0.97 -18.35 -4.57
N LEU A 45 0.81 -17.73 -3.40
CA LEU A 45 1.86 -17.66 -2.39
C LEU A 45 2.29 -19.05 -1.93
N ALA A 46 1.33 -19.96 -1.71
CA ALA A 46 1.59 -21.32 -1.28
C ALA A 46 2.30 -22.16 -2.35
N ASN A 47 1.88 -22.05 -3.61
CA ASN A 47 2.38 -22.89 -4.70
C ASN A 47 3.62 -22.32 -5.40
N ASN A 48 3.70 -21.00 -5.56
CA ASN A 48 4.68 -20.32 -6.40
C ASN A 48 5.55 -19.32 -5.63
N GLY A 49 5.23 -19.08 -4.35
CA GLY A 49 6.04 -18.25 -3.46
C GLY A 49 5.77 -16.76 -3.57
N VAL A 50 6.58 -16.00 -2.83
CA VAL A 50 6.40 -14.57 -2.56
C VAL A 50 6.42 -13.75 -3.84
N TYR A 51 7.41 -13.97 -4.73
CA TYR A 51 7.55 -13.20 -5.96
C TYR A 51 6.35 -13.37 -6.91
N ALA A 52 5.90 -14.61 -7.12
CA ALA A 52 4.76 -14.88 -7.99
C ALA A 52 3.47 -14.24 -7.47
N MET A 53 3.25 -14.29 -6.15
CA MET A 53 2.11 -13.62 -5.52
C MET A 53 2.17 -12.11 -5.72
N TRP A 54 3.35 -11.48 -5.60
CA TRP A 54 3.48 -10.04 -5.82
C TRP A 54 3.25 -9.62 -7.26
N VAL A 55 3.79 -10.34 -8.23
CA VAL A 55 3.53 -10.07 -9.67
C VAL A 55 2.04 -10.21 -9.97
N TYR A 56 1.40 -11.25 -9.43
CA TYR A 56 -0.04 -11.41 -9.55
C TYR A 56 -0.80 -10.24 -8.91
N ALA A 57 -0.40 -9.79 -7.72
CA ALA A 57 -1.02 -8.67 -7.02
C ALA A 57 -0.89 -7.36 -7.82
N LEU A 58 0.27 -7.10 -8.43
CA LEU A 58 0.50 -5.94 -9.29
C LEU A 58 -0.40 -5.91 -10.52
N ASP A 59 -0.69 -7.08 -11.09
CA ASP A 59 -1.53 -7.22 -12.29
C ASP A 59 -3.02 -7.21 -11.96
N LYS A 60 -3.44 -7.81 -10.83
CA LYS A 60 -4.85 -8.05 -10.51
C LYS A 60 -5.47 -7.09 -9.51
N LEU A 61 -4.68 -6.42 -8.67
CA LEU A 61 -5.19 -5.44 -7.72
C LEU A 61 -5.03 -4.02 -8.28
N ASP A 62 -5.84 -3.09 -7.77
CA ASP A 62 -5.67 -1.67 -8.10
C ASP A 62 -4.30 -1.20 -7.61
N THR A 63 -3.52 -0.60 -8.53
CA THR A 63 -2.16 -0.08 -8.30
C THR A 63 -2.04 1.40 -8.66
N VAL A 64 -3.09 2.00 -9.23
CA VAL A 64 -3.04 3.35 -9.77
C VAL A 64 -3.61 4.33 -8.75
N PHE A 65 -2.79 5.29 -8.32
CA PHE A 65 -3.25 6.39 -7.48
C PHE A 65 -4.33 7.19 -8.20
N LYS A 66 -5.27 7.75 -7.43
CA LYS A 66 -6.34 8.59 -7.97
C LYS A 66 -6.32 9.93 -7.28
N ILE A 67 -6.81 10.96 -7.95
CA ILE A 67 -7.03 12.29 -7.35
C ILE A 67 -8.49 12.64 -7.58
N ASP A 68 -9.22 12.86 -6.51
CA ASP A 68 -10.63 13.23 -6.60
C ASP A 68 -10.84 14.71 -6.96
N ASP A 69 -12.10 15.14 -6.98
CA ASP A 69 -12.47 16.51 -7.33
C ASP A 69 -12.05 17.53 -6.27
N ASN A 70 -11.89 17.09 -5.02
CA ASN A 70 -11.34 17.88 -3.92
C ASN A 70 -9.81 17.86 -3.89
N PHE A 71 -9.17 17.28 -4.92
CA PHE A 71 -7.72 17.16 -5.04
C PHE A 71 -7.07 16.30 -3.95
N LEU A 72 -7.82 15.38 -3.38
CA LEU A 72 -7.29 14.40 -2.43
C LEU A 72 -6.72 13.21 -3.18
N ILE A 73 -5.48 12.85 -2.83
CA ILE A 73 -4.83 11.65 -3.32
C ILE A 73 -5.51 10.45 -2.63
N LYS A 74 -6.05 9.55 -3.44
CA LYS A 74 -6.59 8.26 -3.03
C LYS A 74 -5.58 7.18 -3.38
N ARG A 75 -5.19 6.41 -2.37
CA ARG A 75 -4.26 5.30 -2.51
C ARG A 75 -4.92 4.13 -3.22
N PRO A 76 -4.17 3.40 -4.04
CA PRO A 76 -4.67 2.19 -4.66
C PRO A 76 -4.69 1.03 -3.66
N LYS A 77 -5.55 0.04 -3.93
CA LYS A 77 -5.77 -1.12 -3.05
C LYS A 77 -4.47 -1.83 -2.65
N LEU A 78 -3.56 -2.10 -3.59
CA LEU A 78 -2.31 -2.79 -3.28
C LEU A 78 -1.39 -1.97 -2.35
N PHE A 79 -1.45 -0.64 -2.46
CA PHE A 79 -0.68 0.24 -1.57
C PHE A 79 -1.20 0.16 -0.15
N GLU A 80 -2.53 0.19 0.05
CA GLU A 80 -3.13 0.05 1.38
C GLU A 80 -2.84 -1.32 2.00
N LEU A 81 -2.90 -2.39 1.21
CA LEU A 81 -2.48 -3.72 1.67
C LEU A 81 -1.02 -3.73 2.16
N ILE A 82 -0.11 -3.15 1.38
CA ILE A 82 1.31 -3.06 1.75
C ILE A 82 1.49 -2.21 3.02
N LEU A 83 0.72 -1.14 3.17
CA LEU A 83 0.75 -0.30 4.35
C LEU A 83 0.28 -1.06 5.61
N LEU A 84 -0.78 -1.86 5.52
CA LEU A 84 -1.18 -2.74 6.62
C LEU A 84 -0.13 -3.81 6.93
N LEU A 85 0.53 -4.35 5.91
CA LEU A 85 1.59 -5.34 6.07
C LEU A 85 2.90 -4.74 6.60
N LYS A 86 3.06 -3.41 6.60
CA LYS A 86 4.27 -2.69 7.02
C LYS A 86 4.90 -3.25 8.31
N PRO A 87 4.15 -3.50 9.41
CA PRO A 87 4.73 -4.01 10.64
C PRO A 87 5.37 -5.41 10.47
N ILE A 88 4.74 -6.28 9.69
CA ILE A 88 5.28 -7.61 9.34
C ILE A 88 6.54 -7.47 8.49
N LEU A 89 6.52 -6.57 7.48
CA LEU A 89 7.66 -6.34 6.60
C LEU A 89 8.88 -5.83 7.36
N TYR A 90 8.71 -5.01 8.41
CA TYR A 90 9.81 -4.60 9.28
C TYR A 90 10.42 -5.73 10.09
N LYS A 91 9.62 -6.72 10.52
CA LYS A 91 10.15 -7.89 11.24
C LYS A 91 11.06 -8.73 10.34
N VAL A 92 10.82 -8.70 9.02
CA VAL A 92 11.67 -9.37 8.02
C VAL A 92 12.92 -8.52 7.71
N TYR A 93 12.75 -7.22 7.53
CA TYR A 93 13.83 -6.31 7.17
C TYR A 93 13.65 -4.96 7.88
N GLN A 94 14.59 -4.60 8.75
CA GLN A 94 14.49 -3.43 9.65
C GLN A 94 14.40 -2.07 8.94
N ALA A 95 14.62 -2.01 7.62
CA ALA A 95 14.36 -0.83 6.80
C ALA A 95 13.23 -1.13 5.81
N CYS A 96 12.08 -0.47 5.97
CA CYS A 96 10.95 -0.66 5.08
C CYS A 96 10.85 0.50 4.07
N PHE A 97 10.73 0.15 2.79
CA PHE A 97 10.56 1.11 1.68
C PHE A 97 9.30 2.00 1.83
N ILE A 98 8.34 1.56 2.65
CA ILE A 98 7.05 2.22 2.84
C ILE A 98 7.23 3.62 3.44
N ASP A 99 8.18 3.84 4.35
CA ASP A 99 8.43 5.20 4.89
C ASP A 99 8.82 6.18 3.78
N GLY A 100 9.69 5.74 2.87
CA GLY A 100 10.09 6.52 1.70
C GLY A 100 8.92 6.79 0.76
N LEU A 101 8.02 5.81 0.56
CA LEU A 101 6.81 6.00 -0.24
C LEU A 101 5.84 7.00 0.40
N LEU A 102 5.58 6.90 1.71
CA LEU A 102 4.72 7.83 2.43
C LEU A 102 5.27 9.25 2.37
N GLN A 103 6.59 9.42 2.49
CA GLN A 103 7.21 10.74 2.35
C GLN A 103 7.05 11.31 0.94
N LYS A 104 7.23 10.49 -0.11
CA LYS A 104 7.02 10.91 -1.50
C LYS A 104 5.58 11.29 -1.78
N GLU A 105 4.62 10.52 -1.26
CA GLU A 105 3.20 10.82 -1.33
C GLU A 105 2.88 12.17 -0.69
N GLU A 106 3.34 12.40 0.54
CA GLU A 106 3.12 13.66 1.26
C GLU A 106 3.75 14.85 0.52
N ASN A 107 4.96 14.68 -0.02
CA ASN A 107 5.60 15.70 -0.84
C ASN A 107 4.77 16.05 -2.08
N LYS A 108 4.20 15.04 -2.77
CA LYS A 108 3.35 15.26 -3.94
C LYS A 108 1.99 15.85 -3.60
N LYS A 109 1.44 15.53 -2.44
CA LYS A 109 0.22 16.17 -1.91
C LYS A 109 0.42 17.67 -1.67
N ASN A 110 1.56 18.03 -1.08
CA ASN A 110 1.93 19.42 -0.86
C ASN A 110 2.15 20.17 -2.18
N GLU A 111 2.86 19.54 -3.13
CA GLU A 111 3.04 20.08 -4.48
C GLU A 111 1.71 20.32 -5.21
N LEU A 112 0.80 19.34 -5.17
CA LEU A 112 -0.54 19.45 -5.76
C LEU A 112 -1.30 20.64 -5.17
N THR A 113 -1.33 20.74 -3.84
CA THR A 113 -2.05 21.79 -3.11
C THR A 113 -1.52 23.18 -3.45
N GLN A 114 -0.20 23.33 -3.50
CA GLN A 114 0.42 24.61 -3.85
C GLN A 114 0.09 25.01 -5.30
N LYS A 115 0.34 24.11 -6.27
CA LYS A 115 0.13 24.42 -7.69
C LYS A 115 -1.33 24.69 -8.04
N ILE A 116 -2.29 24.06 -7.35
CA ILE A 116 -3.71 24.38 -7.56
C ILE A 116 -4.04 25.80 -7.11
N LYS A 117 -3.49 26.25 -5.97
CA LYS A 117 -3.68 27.64 -5.51
C LYS A 117 -3.14 28.63 -6.54
N GLU A 118 -1.96 28.34 -7.09
CA GLU A 118 -1.35 29.14 -8.16
C GLU A 118 -2.25 29.18 -9.41
N ILE A 119 -2.69 28.03 -9.93
CA ILE A 119 -3.57 27.94 -11.11
C ILE A 119 -4.89 28.71 -10.90
N ASN A 120 -5.47 28.64 -9.71
CA ASN A 120 -6.73 29.32 -9.43
C ASN A 120 -6.57 30.85 -9.41
N GLY A 121 -5.40 31.35 -9.01
CA GLY A 121 -5.05 32.77 -9.01
C GLY A 121 -4.61 33.35 -10.36
N GLU A 122 -4.36 32.50 -11.38
CA GLU A 122 -4.01 32.97 -12.73
C GLU A 122 -5.20 33.68 -13.41
N ASP A 123 -4.91 34.73 -14.18
CA ASP A 123 -5.89 35.39 -15.05
C ASP A 123 -6.06 34.61 -16.36
N LEU A 124 -6.82 33.51 -16.28
CA LEU A 124 -7.10 32.58 -17.37
C LEU A 124 -8.58 32.19 -17.36
N SER A 125 -9.06 31.72 -18.52
CA SER A 125 -10.41 31.15 -18.59
C SER A 125 -10.54 29.89 -17.74
N ASP A 126 -11.74 29.62 -17.21
CA ASP A 126 -11.99 28.43 -16.39
C ASP A 126 -11.63 27.12 -17.11
N LYS A 127 -11.82 27.09 -18.42
CA LYS A 127 -11.48 25.94 -19.28
C LYS A 127 -9.97 25.71 -19.35
N GLU A 128 -9.16 26.76 -19.38
CA GLU A 128 -7.70 26.65 -19.38
C GLU A 128 -7.17 26.21 -18.02
N LYS A 129 -7.74 26.76 -16.93
CA LYS A 129 -7.42 26.33 -15.56
C LYS A 129 -7.70 24.84 -15.37
N GLU A 130 -8.87 24.37 -15.82
CA GLU A 130 -9.25 22.96 -15.74
C GLU A 130 -8.29 22.06 -16.52
N LYS A 131 -7.87 22.47 -17.73
CA LYS A 131 -6.87 21.73 -18.51
C LYS A 131 -5.53 21.63 -17.79
N LYS A 132 -5.07 22.72 -17.16
CA LYS A 132 -3.83 22.73 -16.36
C LYS A 132 -3.95 21.80 -15.14
N ARG A 133 -5.08 21.85 -14.40
CA ARG A 133 -5.34 20.98 -13.26
C ARG A 133 -5.31 19.50 -13.65
N ASN A 134 -5.99 19.13 -14.73
CA ASN A 134 -6.03 17.74 -15.19
C ASN A 134 -4.66 17.23 -15.65
N LYS A 135 -3.86 18.07 -16.30
CA LYS A 135 -2.47 17.75 -16.64
C LYS A 135 -1.65 17.49 -15.37
N LEU A 136 -1.73 18.38 -14.38
CA LEU A 136 -1.04 18.23 -13.10
C LEU A 136 -1.46 16.96 -12.35
N LYS A 137 -2.78 16.69 -12.26
CA LYS A 137 -3.30 15.47 -11.62
C LYS A 137 -2.66 14.23 -12.25
N LYS A 138 -2.63 14.16 -13.58
CA LYS A 138 -2.05 13.04 -14.32
C LYS A 138 -0.56 12.87 -14.05
N GLU A 139 0.22 13.95 -14.08
CA GLU A 139 1.67 13.90 -13.80
C GLU A 139 1.98 13.36 -12.40
N ILE A 140 1.19 13.76 -11.40
CA ILE A 140 1.35 13.30 -10.02
C ILE A 140 0.97 11.82 -9.88
N ILE A 141 -0.16 11.41 -10.46
CA ILE A 141 -0.61 10.01 -10.47
C ILE A 141 0.45 9.11 -11.12
N ASP A 142 0.96 9.50 -12.29
CA ASP A 142 1.97 8.73 -13.02
C ASP A 142 3.27 8.60 -12.21
N TYR A 143 3.70 9.67 -11.54
CA TYR A 143 4.88 9.65 -10.67
C TYR A 143 4.71 8.69 -9.49
N LEU A 144 3.61 8.84 -8.72
CA LEU A 144 3.38 8.03 -7.52
C LEU A 144 3.24 6.55 -7.85
N THR A 145 2.51 6.23 -8.92
CA THR A 145 2.32 4.85 -9.37
C THR A 145 3.65 4.22 -9.79
N LYS A 146 4.50 4.95 -10.53
CA LYS A 146 5.82 4.45 -10.94
C LYS A 146 6.75 4.22 -9.75
N GLU A 147 6.81 5.18 -8.82
CA GLU A 147 7.65 5.06 -7.63
C GLU A 147 7.18 3.92 -6.73
N PHE A 148 5.87 3.73 -6.57
CA PHE A 148 5.30 2.62 -5.82
C PHE A 148 5.74 1.25 -6.35
N VAL A 149 5.58 1.01 -7.66
CA VAL A 149 5.96 -0.26 -8.29
C VAL A 149 7.47 -0.49 -8.20
N LYS A 150 8.26 0.56 -8.40
CA LYS A 150 9.73 0.52 -8.34
C LYS A 150 10.22 0.16 -6.94
N GLU A 151 9.77 0.86 -5.90
CA GLU A 151 10.23 0.63 -4.52
C GLU A 151 9.82 -0.76 -4.02
N THR A 152 8.59 -1.19 -4.33
CA THR A 152 8.13 -2.55 -4.02
C THR A 152 9.02 -3.59 -4.70
N SER A 153 9.36 -3.40 -5.98
CA SER A 153 10.25 -4.32 -6.71
C SER A 153 11.65 -4.39 -6.10
N ILE A 154 12.21 -3.24 -5.69
CA ILE A 154 13.51 -3.17 -5.01
C ILE A 154 13.48 -3.94 -3.69
N TYR A 155 12.44 -3.76 -2.88
CA TYR A 155 12.28 -4.49 -1.63
C TYR A 155 12.30 -6.01 -1.85
N LEU A 156 11.57 -6.51 -2.87
CA LEU A 156 11.54 -7.94 -3.18
C LEU A 156 12.91 -8.46 -3.63
N GLN A 157 13.66 -7.69 -4.41
CA GLN A 157 15.03 -8.05 -4.78
C GLN A 157 15.98 -8.06 -3.59
N ILE A 158 15.76 -7.21 -2.59
CA ILE A 158 16.57 -7.21 -1.37
C ILE A 158 16.25 -8.43 -0.53
N VAL A 159 14.97 -8.72 -0.30
CA VAL A 159 14.53 -9.89 0.49
C VAL A 159 14.95 -11.20 -0.19
N SER A 160 14.90 -11.29 -1.52
CA SER A 160 15.26 -12.51 -2.24
C SER A 160 16.75 -12.88 -2.19
N LYS A 161 17.63 -11.93 -1.83
CA LYS A 161 19.06 -12.19 -1.61
C LYS A 161 19.34 -12.98 -0.33
N ASP A 162 18.37 -13.07 0.57
CA ASP A 162 18.48 -13.77 1.85
C ASP A 162 17.35 -14.80 1.96
N LEU A 163 17.70 -16.07 1.76
CA LEU A 163 16.73 -17.17 1.74
C LEU A 163 15.94 -17.26 3.05
N TYR A 164 16.58 -17.04 4.20
CA TYR A 164 15.91 -17.11 5.49
C TYR A 164 14.86 -16.01 5.62
N LYS A 165 15.19 -14.79 5.20
CA LYS A 165 14.23 -13.68 5.19
C LYS A 165 13.10 -13.90 4.19
N LEU A 166 13.39 -14.44 3.02
CA LEU A 166 12.38 -14.76 2.01
C LEU A 166 11.39 -15.82 2.51
N LEU A 167 11.90 -16.90 3.12
CA LEU A 167 11.06 -17.96 3.70
C LEU A 167 10.27 -17.45 4.90
N PHE A 168 10.88 -16.61 5.73
CA PHE A 168 10.19 -16.00 6.87
C PHE A 168 9.07 -15.07 6.40
N LEU A 169 9.31 -14.21 5.40
CA LEU A 169 8.28 -13.38 4.79
C LEU A 169 7.14 -14.23 4.23
N LYS A 170 7.46 -15.32 3.51
CA LYS A 170 6.45 -16.26 3.01
C LYS A 170 5.56 -16.77 4.14
N GLN A 171 6.17 -17.27 5.22
CA GLN A 171 5.42 -17.80 6.36
C GLN A 171 4.50 -16.77 7.01
N LEU A 172 4.99 -15.53 7.19
CA LEU A 172 4.18 -14.46 7.78
C LEU A 172 3.00 -14.10 6.88
N LEU A 173 3.24 -13.91 5.58
CA LEU A 173 2.18 -13.60 4.61
C LEU A 173 1.15 -14.74 4.50
N GLU A 174 1.59 -16.00 4.49
CA GLU A 174 0.68 -17.15 4.45
C GLU A 174 -0.24 -17.18 5.67
N LYS A 175 0.33 -17.06 6.87
CA LYS A 175 -0.47 -17.00 8.10
C LYS A 175 -1.45 -15.85 8.09
N THR A 176 -1.02 -14.65 7.69
CA THR A 176 -1.90 -13.47 7.61
C THR A 176 -3.04 -13.70 6.63
N LEU A 177 -2.78 -14.23 5.43
CA LEU A 177 -3.83 -14.50 4.45
C LEU A 177 -4.75 -15.65 4.86
N ILE A 178 -4.24 -16.67 5.57
CA ILE A 178 -5.07 -17.75 6.14
C ILE A 178 -6.04 -17.17 7.18
N TYR A 179 -5.57 -16.30 8.07
CA TYR A 179 -6.42 -15.66 9.08
C TYR A 179 -7.41 -14.69 8.45
N ALA A 180 -6.98 -13.92 7.43
CA ALA A 180 -7.87 -13.02 6.71
C ALA A 180 -8.98 -13.82 6.02
N ARG A 181 -8.66 -15.00 5.48
CA ARG A 181 -9.68 -15.90 4.92
C ARG A 181 -10.68 -16.37 5.97
N TYR A 182 -10.25 -16.70 7.19
CA TYR A 182 -11.18 -17.07 8.27
C TYR A 182 -12.10 -15.90 8.65
N HIS A 183 -11.55 -14.69 8.79
CA HIS A 183 -12.34 -13.49 9.06
C HIS A 183 -13.34 -13.18 7.94
N ALA A 184 -12.92 -13.29 6.67
CA ALA A 184 -13.80 -13.07 5.52
C ALA A 184 -14.96 -14.07 5.47
N LYS A 185 -14.72 -15.34 5.81
CA LYS A 185 -15.78 -16.34 5.90
C LYS A 185 -16.76 -16.05 7.02
N ALA A 186 -16.25 -15.66 8.20
CA ALA A 186 -17.09 -15.35 9.35
C ALA A 186 -17.99 -14.11 9.14
N LEU A 187 -17.64 -13.20 8.22
CA LEU A 187 -18.48 -12.06 7.82
C LEU A 187 -19.44 -12.36 6.67
N GLY A 188 -19.20 -13.44 5.93
CA GLY A 188 -20.02 -13.88 4.79
C GLY A 188 -21.11 -14.91 5.15
N ASP A 189 -21.02 -15.50 6.35
CA ASP A 189 -22.10 -16.24 7.02
C ASP A 189 -23.02 -15.29 7.81
#